data_AF-A0A6I3SPD3-F1
#
_entry.id   AF-A0A6I3SPD3-F1
#
_cell.length_a   1.000
_cell.length_b   1.000
_cell.length_c   1.000
_cell.angle_alpha   90.00
_cell.angle_beta   90.00
_cell.angle_gamma   90.00
#
_symmetry.space_group_name_H-M   'P 1'
#
loop_
_entity.id
_entity.type
_entity.pdbx_description
1 polymer ?
#
loop_
_entity_poly.entity_id
_entity_poly.type
_entity_poly.pdbx_seq_one_letter_code
_entity_poly.pdbx_strand_id
1 'polypeptide(L)' 'MYSLFEDLVPFEVFDRMKYEQHVQLLPKWRMKYGDDFICREWGLTRFGFEVILGALSP' A
#
# COMPACT_ATOMS: atom_id res chain seq x y z
N MET A 1 23.17 -9.64 -3.29
CA MET A 1 22.70 -8.75 -2.20
C MET A 1 21.46 -8.07 -2.74
N TYR A 2 20.29 -8.68 -2.55
CA TYR A 2 19.03 -8.12 -3.06
C TYR A 2 18.57 -7.06 -2.09
N SER A 3 18.53 -5.82 -2.57
CA SER A 3 18.20 -4.65 -1.76
C SER A 3 16.72 -4.71 -1.41
N LEU A 4 16.40 -4.66 -0.11
CA LEU A 4 15.03 -4.62 0.44
C LEU A 4 14.16 -3.47 -0.11
N PHE A 5 14.75 -2.56 -0.91
CA PHE A 5 14.09 -1.45 -1.60
C PHE A 5 13.61 -1.78 -3.04
N GLU A 6 14.06 -2.89 -3.64
CA GLU A 6 13.74 -3.23 -5.03
C GLU A 6 12.40 -3.97 -5.20
N ASP A 7 11.99 -4.82 -4.26
CA ASP A 7 10.81 -5.69 -4.46
C ASP A 7 9.51 -5.13 -3.87
N LEU A 8 9.18 -3.87 -4.17
CA LEU A 8 7.79 -3.44 -4.02
C LEU A 8 7.00 -3.94 -5.22
N VAL A 9 6.08 -4.88 -4.97
CA VAL A 9 5.21 -5.45 -6.00
C VAL A 9 4.45 -4.33 -6.74
N PRO A 10 4.08 -4.52 -8.02
CA PRO A 10 3.25 -3.57 -8.75
C PRO A 10 1.92 -3.28 -8.04
N PHE A 11 1.33 -2.10 -8.29
CA PHE A 11 0.07 -1.70 -7.66
C PHE A 11 -1.05 -2.72 -7.83
N GLU A 12 -1.21 -3.29 -9.02
CA GLU A 12 -2.23 -4.30 -9.32
C GLU A 12 -2.08 -5.58 -8.48
N VAL A 13 -0.83 -5.93 -8.16
CA VAL A 13 -0.52 -7.08 -7.31
C VAL A 13 -0.78 -6.72 -5.86
N PHE A 14 -0.35 -5.53 -5.44
CA PHE A 14 -0.65 -4.98 -4.12
C PHE A 14 -2.15 -4.92 -3.88
N ASP A 15 -2.96 -4.28 -4.74
CA ASP A 15 -4.41 -4.12 -4.59
C ASP A 15 -5.18 -5.43 -4.40
N ARG A 16 -4.70 -6.53 -4.98
CA ARG A 16 -5.30 -7.87 -4.87
C ARG A 16 -4.85 -8.66 -3.63
N MET A 17 -3.94 -8.12 -2.82
CA MET A 17 -3.46 -8.77 -1.61
C MET A 17 -4.52 -8.80 -0.50
N LYS A 18 -4.27 -9.66 0.50
CA LYS A 18 -5.08 -9.69 1.71
C LYS A 18 -4.73 -8.51 2.62
N TYR A 19 -5.69 -8.12 3.46
CA TYR A 19 -5.55 -7.03 4.41
C TYR A 19 -4.26 -7.08 5.23
N GLU A 20 -3.88 -8.25 5.76
CA GLU A 20 -2.68 -8.40 6.59
C GLU A 20 -1.40 -8.07 5.82
N GLN A 21 -1.36 -8.38 4.52
CA GLN A 21 -0.24 -8.09 3.64
C GLN A 21 -0.20 -6.60 3.28
N HIS A 22 -1.36 -5.98 3.05
CA HIS A 22 -1.45 -4.54 2.85
C HIS A 22 -0.87 -3.79 4.04
N VAL A 23 -1.29 -4.11 5.26
CA VAL A 23 -0.81 -3.44 6.48
C VAL A 23 0.72 -3.53 6.60
N GLN A 24 1.31 -4.67 6.27
CA GLN A 24 2.77 -4.86 6.32
C GLN A 24 3.53 -4.10 5.24
N LEU A 25 2.95 -3.97 4.04
CA LEU A 25 3.61 -3.35 2.88
C LEU A 25 3.29 -1.86 2.73
N LEU A 26 2.19 -1.37 3.31
CA LEU A 26 1.74 0.01 3.23
C LEU A 26 2.80 1.02 3.71
N PRO A 27 3.54 0.80 4.82
CA PRO A 27 4.61 1.72 5.23
C PRO A 27 5.72 1.84 4.17
N LYS A 28 6.09 0.73 3.52
CA LYS A 28 7.10 0.73 2.45
C LYS A 28 6.59 1.42 1.19
N TRP A 29 5.31 1.21 0.86
CA TRP A 29 4.61 1.90 -0.21
C TRP A 29 4.59 3.41 0.02
N ARG A 30 4.21 3.87 1.22
CA ARG A 30 4.18 5.29 1.60
C ARG A 30 5.55 5.93 1.50
N MET A 31 6.60 5.22 1.93
CA MET A 31 7.97 5.71 1.84
C MET A 31 8.48 5.86 0.39
N LYS A 32 8.06 4.96 -0.53
CA LYS A 32 8.54 4.96 -1.92
C LYS A 32 7.73 5.90 -2.83
N TYR A 33 6.41 5.87 -2.72
CA TYR A 33 5.51 6.54 -3.66
C TYR A 33 4.85 7.80 -3.11
N GLY A 34 4.82 7.96 -1.78
CA GLY A 34 4.13 9.06 -1.11
C GLY A 34 2.62 8.86 -1.02
N ASP A 35 2.01 9.54 -0.06
CA ASP A 35 0.58 9.39 0.26
C ASP A 35 -0.31 9.86 -0.90
N ASP A 36 0.08 10.90 -1.63
CA ASP A 36 -0.68 11.43 -2.78
C ASP A 36 -0.79 10.43 -3.94
N PHE A 37 0.30 9.71 -4.23
CA PHE A 37 0.32 8.67 -5.25
C PHE A 37 -0.58 7.50 -4.86
N ILE A 38 -0.46 7.05 -3.61
CA ILE A 38 -1.30 5.96 -3.08
C ILE A 38 -2.78 6.37 -3.09
N CYS A 39 -3.11 7.59 -2.69
CA CYS A 39 -4.48 8.10 -2.74
C CYS A 39 -5.02 8.19 -4.17
N ARG A 40 -4.19 8.57 -5.15
CA ARG A 40 -4.62 8.61 -6.57
C ARG A 40 -4.89 7.22 -7.13
N GLU A 41 -3.99 6.27 -6.87
CA GLU A 41 -4.09 4.91 -7.42
C GLU A 41 -5.13 4.07 -6.65
N TRP A 42 -5.20 4.24 -5.32
CA TRP A 42 -5.98 3.39 -4.41
C TRP A 42 -7.26 4.02 -3.87
N GLY A 43 -7.32 5.35 -3.78
CA GLY A 43 -8.49 6.10 -3.30
C GLY A 43 -9.70 6.03 -4.24
N LEU A 44 -9.57 5.41 -5.42
CA LEU A 44 -10.69 5.16 -6.33
C LEU A 44 -11.44 3.85 -6.03
N THR A 45 -10.93 2.98 -5.15
CA THR A 45 -11.64 1.79 -4.69
C THR A 45 -12.03 1.95 -3.21
N ARG A 46 -13.31 1.71 -2.90
CA ARG A 46 -13.83 1.74 -1.50
C ARG A 46 -13.00 0.86 -0.56
N PHE A 47 -12.45 -0.22 -1.09
CA PHE A 47 -11.58 -1.15 -0.38
C PHE A 47 -10.24 -0.53 0.03
N GLY A 48 -9.56 0.20 -0.87
CA GLY A 48 -8.28 0.87 -0.56
C GLY A 48 -8.43 1.91 0.56
N PHE A 49 -9.56 2.63 0.59
CA PHE A 49 -9.85 3.62 1.63
C PHE A 49 -10.00 2.98 3.03
N GLU A 50 -10.69 1.85 3.15
CA GLU A 50 -10.87 1.13 4.42
C GLU A 50 -9.54 0.60 4.97
N VAL A 51 -8.63 0.16 4.11
CA VAL A 51 -7.29 -0.30 4.50
C VAL A 51 -6.41 0.85 5.03
N ILE A 52 -6.42 2.00 4.35
CA ILE A 52 -5.68 3.19 4.80
C ILE A 52 -6.22 3.67 6.16
N LEU A 53 -7.55 3.73 6.32
CA LEU A 53 -8.15 4.08 7.61
C LEU A 53 -7.77 3.09 8.72
N GLY A 54 -7.81 1.78 8.44
CA GLY A 54 -7.41 0.75 9.39
C GLY A 54 -5.94 0.85 9.82
N ALA A 55 -5.06 1.27 8.92
CA ALA A 55 -3.63 1.47 9.21
C ALA A 55 -3.31 2.79 9.94
N LEU A 56 -4.22 3.77 9.90
CA LEU A 56 -4.06 5.07 10.58
C LEU A 56 -4.76 5.11 11.95
N SER A 57 -5.67 4.17 12.22
CA SER A 57 -6.32 4.03 13.52
C SER A 57 -5.36 3.32 14.49
N PRO A 58 -5.22 3.81 15.74
CA PRO A 58 -4.27 3.27 16.73
C PRO A 58 -4.54 1.83 17.16
#